data_AF-A0A0J8UBI0-F1
#
_entry.id   AF-A0A0J8UBI0-F1
#
_cell.length_a   1.000
_cell.length_b   1.000
_cell.length_c   1.000
_cell.angle_alpha   90.00
_cell.angle_beta   90.00
_cell.angle_gamma   90.00
#
_symmetry.space_group_name_H-M   'P 1'
#
loop_
_entity.id
_entity.type
_entity.pdbx_description
1 polymer ?
#
loop_
_entity_poly.entity_id
_entity_poly.type
_entity_poly.pdbx_seq_one_letter_code
_entity_poly.pdbx_strand_id
1 'polypeptide(L)'
;MSIELSEATGLAADREEGGGAIADQPFVEYLWSDLKARRNALSLWPEDLAPLLGVDAALYLTYEYDRPQDVPTKSEGRRGAVKVLLTKGASTDSVPAEFIEELDDMEDFVADEVERLIGTSDDLDVVTLNAVIDQETFTSDYPHACTQLHEYPYPVRLQYVAVGRAAAELRRQGRDVEVYRGERRFDLAAARFAVGLGKSETACLLGVNEKSYFANERKGVVRQASLNDLQKLDDFIADAANGLDVKDENGVSVIWVCDDHEDFEKAHPKAFFERSGEPYPVRMLWVAAGRRTSALREGGQAVRIAAVG
;
A
#
# COMPACT_ATOMS: atom_id res chain seq x y z
N MET A 1 42.29 -10.65 17.75
CA MET A 1 41.61 -10.17 18.97
C MET A 1 40.14 -10.09 18.58
N SER A 2 39.43 -11.19 18.81
CA SER A 2 38.04 -11.38 18.43
C SER A 2 37.15 -10.79 19.52
N ILE A 3 36.13 -10.06 19.13
CA ILE A 3 35.03 -9.68 20.03
C ILE A 3 33.78 -10.35 19.45
N GLU A 4 33.19 -11.19 20.28
CA GLU A 4 32.02 -12.00 20.01
C GLU A 4 30.76 -11.12 19.90
N LEU A 5 29.93 -11.38 18.90
CA LEU A 5 28.54 -10.95 18.82
C LEU A 5 27.70 -12.15 19.24
N SER A 6 27.29 -12.15 20.51
CA SER A 6 26.38 -13.13 21.09
C SER A 6 25.33 -12.36 21.90
N GLU A 7 24.08 -12.83 21.80
CA GLU A 7 22.87 -12.39 22.52
C GLU A 7 21.99 -11.33 21.83
N ALA A 8 21.26 -11.78 20.80
CA ALA A 8 19.98 -11.19 20.38
C ALA A 8 18.96 -12.27 19.96
N THR A 9 18.99 -13.44 20.61
CA THR A 9 18.02 -14.52 20.42
C THR A 9 17.41 -14.86 21.76
N GLY A 10 16.20 -14.35 22.01
CA GLY A 10 15.51 -14.67 23.27
C GLY A 10 14.22 -13.90 23.49
N LEU A 11 13.33 -13.82 22.50
CA LEU A 11 11.96 -13.33 22.67
C LEU A 11 11.02 -14.00 21.66
N ALA A 12 10.93 -15.34 21.71
CA ALA A 12 9.90 -16.10 20.99
C ALA A 12 9.75 -17.52 21.57
N ALA A 13 9.71 -17.64 22.90
CA ALA A 13 9.36 -18.90 23.54
C ALA A 13 8.33 -18.61 24.63
N ASP A 14 7.24 -19.36 24.55
CA ASP A 14 6.20 -19.54 25.56
C ASP A 14 5.10 -18.47 25.63
N ARG A 15 4.12 -18.62 24.72
CA ARG A 15 2.71 -18.38 25.05
C ARG A 15 1.81 -19.33 24.26
N GLU A 16 1.59 -20.51 24.83
CA GLU A 16 0.39 -21.31 24.55
C GLU A 16 -0.77 -20.72 25.36
N GLU A 17 -1.69 -20.02 24.71
CA GLU A 17 -3.06 -19.83 25.20
C GLU A 17 -4.00 -19.51 24.02
N GLY A 18 -4.65 -20.54 23.47
CA GLY A 18 -5.99 -20.43 22.88
C GLY A 18 -6.17 -19.79 21.49
N GLY A 19 -5.10 -19.49 20.75
CA GLY A 19 -5.17 -19.18 19.31
C GLY A 19 -4.67 -20.37 18.52
N GLY A 20 -5.46 -20.89 17.56
CA GLY A 20 -4.97 -21.94 16.67
C GLY A 20 -3.66 -21.48 16.03
N ALA A 21 -2.60 -22.24 16.22
CA ALA A 21 -1.31 -21.94 15.62
C ALA A 21 -1.52 -21.82 14.10
N ILE A 22 -0.97 -20.77 13.49
CA ILE A 22 -0.99 -20.56 12.03
C ILE A 22 -0.50 -21.83 11.28
N ALA A 23 0.27 -22.69 11.96
CA ALA A 23 0.73 -24.00 11.51
C ALA A 23 -0.37 -25.04 11.19
N ASP A 24 -1.58 -24.91 11.74
CA ASP A 24 -2.66 -25.90 11.59
C ASP A 24 -3.75 -25.51 10.56
N GLN A 25 -3.62 -24.35 9.90
CA GLN A 25 -4.55 -23.93 8.85
C GLN A 25 -4.14 -24.54 7.50
N PRO A 26 -5.09 -24.98 6.64
CA PRO A 26 -4.75 -25.44 5.29
C PRO A 26 -4.02 -24.31 4.56
N PHE A 27 -2.76 -24.58 4.24
CA PHE A 27 -1.72 -23.63 3.81
C PHE A 27 -2.02 -22.85 2.51
N VAL A 28 -3.23 -22.99 1.95
CA VAL A 28 -3.71 -22.41 0.69
C VAL A 28 -4.69 -21.26 0.90
N GLU A 29 -5.09 -20.91 2.13
CA GLU A 29 -6.02 -19.79 2.39
C GLU A 29 -5.31 -18.43 2.56
N TYR A 30 -5.67 -17.44 1.74
CA TYR A 30 -5.21 -16.06 1.90
C TYR A 30 -5.96 -15.41 3.06
N LEU A 31 -5.31 -14.50 3.78
CA LEU A 31 -5.90 -13.82 4.94
C LEU A 31 -6.27 -12.38 4.60
N TRP A 32 -7.04 -11.73 5.47
CA TRP A 32 -7.37 -10.31 5.33
C TRP A 32 -6.13 -9.40 5.38
N SER A 33 -5.05 -9.84 6.04
CA SER A 33 -3.74 -9.19 6.01
C SER A 33 -3.13 -9.13 4.61
N ASP A 34 -3.30 -10.18 3.79
CA ASP A 34 -2.85 -10.20 2.38
C ASP A 34 -3.55 -9.12 1.56
N LEU A 35 -4.87 -9.02 1.72
CA LEU A 35 -5.72 -8.05 1.02
C LEU A 35 -5.38 -6.61 1.46
N LYS A 36 -5.28 -6.38 2.77
CA LYS A 36 -4.96 -5.08 3.39
C LYS A 36 -3.63 -4.53 2.89
N ALA A 37 -2.58 -5.36 2.88
CA ALA A 37 -1.25 -4.94 2.47
C ALA A 37 -1.21 -4.51 1.00
N ARG A 38 -1.72 -5.37 0.10
CA ARG A 38 -1.74 -5.11 -1.35
C ARG A 38 -2.61 -3.92 -1.70
N ARG A 39 -3.80 -3.80 -1.10
CA ARG A 39 -4.66 -2.63 -1.24
C ARG A 39 -3.95 -1.34 -0.82
N ASN A 40 -3.26 -1.35 0.33
CA ASN A 40 -2.54 -0.18 0.83
C ASN A 40 -1.38 0.20 -0.11
N ALA A 41 -0.65 -0.77 -0.66
CA ALA A 41 0.40 -0.53 -1.65
C ALA A 41 -0.14 0.16 -2.91
N LEU A 42 -1.34 -0.20 -3.35
CA LEU A 42 -2.03 0.42 -4.49
C LEU A 42 -2.75 1.73 -4.15
N SER A 43 -2.63 2.23 -2.92
CA SER A 43 -3.32 3.44 -2.43
C SER A 43 -4.83 3.43 -2.69
N LEU A 44 -5.43 2.24 -2.68
CA LEU A 44 -6.88 2.05 -2.81
C LEU A 44 -7.50 2.12 -1.43
N TRP A 45 -8.60 2.84 -1.27
CA TRP A 45 -9.43 2.72 -0.07
C TRP A 45 -10.36 1.51 -0.23
N PRO A 46 -10.88 0.96 0.87
CA PRO A 46 -11.93 -0.05 0.84
C PRO A 46 -13.08 0.30 -0.12
N GLU A 47 -13.47 1.57 -0.18
CA GLU A 47 -14.54 2.05 -1.07
C GLU A 47 -14.14 2.10 -2.55
N ASP A 48 -12.83 2.14 -2.86
CA ASP A 48 -12.33 2.04 -4.22
C ASP A 48 -12.24 0.57 -4.66
N LEU A 49 -11.80 -0.32 -3.77
CA LEU A 49 -11.57 -1.74 -4.08
C LEU A 49 -12.87 -2.58 -4.06
N ALA A 50 -13.77 -2.35 -3.09
CA ALA A 50 -14.96 -3.18 -2.94
C ALA A 50 -15.83 -3.24 -4.22
N PRO A 51 -16.09 -2.13 -4.94
CA PRO A 51 -16.80 -2.19 -6.22
C PRO A 51 -16.10 -3.01 -7.31
N LEU A 52 -14.75 -2.98 -7.35
CA LEU A 52 -13.95 -3.74 -8.31
C LEU A 52 -14.06 -5.25 -8.07
N LEU A 53 -14.21 -5.66 -6.80
CA LEU A 53 -14.40 -7.05 -6.40
C LEU A 53 -15.87 -7.50 -6.42
N GLY A 54 -16.81 -6.58 -6.63
CA GLY A 54 -18.25 -6.85 -6.55
C GLY A 54 -18.76 -7.08 -5.13
N VAL A 55 -18.10 -6.49 -4.12
CA VAL A 55 -18.42 -6.62 -2.69
C VAL A 55 -19.01 -5.31 -2.14
N ASP A 56 -19.89 -5.41 -1.14
CA ASP A 56 -20.37 -4.24 -0.42
C ASP A 56 -19.26 -3.63 0.46
N ALA A 57 -19.00 -2.32 0.31
CA ALA A 57 -17.91 -1.64 1.01
C ALA A 57 -18.06 -1.64 2.55
N ALA A 58 -19.29 -1.55 3.07
CA ALA A 58 -19.51 -1.56 4.53
C ALA A 58 -19.21 -2.96 5.12
N LEU A 59 -19.45 -4.00 4.34
CA LEU A 59 -19.11 -5.37 4.71
C LEU A 59 -17.61 -5.62 4.62
N TYR A 60 -16.95 -5.17 3.53
CA TYR A 60 -15.50 -5.23 3.41
C TYR A 60 -14.79 -4.65 4.65
N LEU A 61 -15.22 -3.45 5.08
CA LEU A 61 -14.66 -2.77 6.25
C LEU A 61 -14.83 -3.55 7.56
N THR A 62 -15.87 -4.38 7.68
CA THR A 62 -16.10 -5.15 8.92
C THR A 62 -15.08 -6.29 9.10
N TYR A 63 -14.48 -6.76 8.01
CA TYR A 63 -13.52 -7.87 8.05
C TYR A 63 -12.07 -7.42 7.98
N GLU A 64 -11.78 -6.32 7.27
CA GLU A 64 -10.42 -5.78 7.25
C GLU A 64 -10.01 -5.17 8.61
N TYR A 65 -10.99 -4.76 9.42
CA TYR A 65 -10.78 -4.25 10.78
C TYR A 65 -11.25 -5.29 11.79
N ASP A 66 -10.30 -5.94 12.48
CA ASP A 66 -10.56 -6.96 13.51
C ASP A 66 -11.49 -6.47 14.64
N ARG A 67 -11.57 -5.15 14.82
CA ARG A 67 -12.31 -4.46 15.88
C ARG A 67 -13.36 -3.54 15.26
N PRO A 68 -14.66 -3.76 15.53
CA PRO A 68 -15.74 -2.93 15.02
C PRO A 68 -15.62 -1.43 15.34
N GLN A 69 -14.95 -1.07 16.44
CA GLN A 69 -14.70 0.31 16.85
C GLN A 69 -13.63 1.02 15.99
N ASP A 70 -12.82 0.28 15.25
CA ASP A 70 -11.77 0.82 14.40
C ASP A 70 -12.29 1.11 12.97
N VAL A 71 -13.55 0.74 12.71
CA VAL A 71 -14.27 1.07 11.47
C VAL A 71 -14.62 2.57 11.47
N PRO A 72 -14.25 3.34 10.41
CA PRO A 72 -14.58 4.76 10.33
C PRO A 72 -16.11 5.02 10.41
N THR A 73 -16.53 5.90 11.32
CA THR A 73 -17.92 6.15 11.74
C THR A 73 -18.96 6.50 10.65
N LYS A 74 -18.55 6.72 9.39
CA LYS A 74 -19.48 6.96 8.27
C LYS A 74 -20.16 5.69 7.74
N SER A 75 -19.69 4.50 8.08
CA SER A 75 -20.21 3.21 7.59
C SER A 75 -21.13 2.49 8.59
N GLU A 76 -21.46 3.12 9.73
CA GLU A 76 -22.41 2.59 10.71
C GLU A 76 -23.82 2.51 10.12
N GLY A 77 -24.14 1.37 9.51
CA GLY A 77 -25.51 1.03 9.15
C GLY A 77 -25.62 0.30 7.83
N ARG A 78 -25.15 -0.96 7.77
CA ARG A 78 -25.57 -1.99 6.79
C ARG A 78 -24.99 -3.36 7.16
N ARG A 79 -25.38 -3.87 8.33
CA ARG A 79 -25.15 -5.28 8.66
C ARG A 79 -26.18 -6.14 7.92
N GLY A 80 -25.72 -6.87 6.90
CA GLY A 80 -26.45 -8.02 6.37
C GLY A 80 -26.43 -8.17 4.86
N ALA A 81 -25.28 -8.53 4.26
CA ALA A 81 -25.24 -9.12 2.91
C ALA A 81 -23.91 -9.83 2.57
N VAL A 82 -23.33 -10.67 3.44
CA VAL A 82 -22.24 -11.60 3.03
C VAL A 82 -22.72 -13.05 2.92
N LYS A 83 -23.97 -13.33 3.31
CA LYS A 83 -24.54 -14.69 3.24
C LYS A 83 -24.76 -15.20 1.80
N VAL A 84 -24.50 -14.39 0.78
CA VAL A 84 -24.73 -14.73 -0.64
C VAL A 84 -23.43 -14.85 -1.44
N LEU A 85 -22.29 -14.30 -0.98
CA LEU A 85 -20.98 -14.48 -1.65
C LEU A 85 -20.17 -15.67 -1.09
N LEU A 86 -20.48 -16.14 0.13
CA LEU A 86 -19.83 -17.30 0.76
C LEU A 86 -20.60 -18.64 0.60
N THR A 87 -21.43 -18.79 -0.44
CA THR A 87 -22.04 -20.09 -0.76
C THR A 87 -21.05 -21.04 -1.39
N LYS A 88 -20.09 -21.53 -0.58
CA LYS A 88 -19.33 -22.78 -0.77
C LYS A 88 -18.53 -23.20 0.48
N GLY A 89 -18.95 -22.79 1.69
CA GLY A 89 -18.33 -23.29 2.94
C GLY A 89 -16.94 -22.73 3.24
N ALA A 90 -16.57 -21.58 2.66
CA ALA A 90 -15.31 -20.90 2.94
C ALA A 90 -15.34 -20.22 4.33
N SER A 91 -14.20 -20.26 5.03
CA SER A 91 -13.99 -19.64 6.32
C SER A 91 -14.16 -18.12 6.23
N THR A 92 -14.78 -17.50 7.24
CA THR A 92 -14.88 -16.04 7.36
C THR A 92 -13.53 -15.35 7.58
N ASP A 93 -12.52 -16.13 7.93
CA ASP A 93 -11.17 -15.66 8.25
C ASP A 93 -10.26 -15.63 7.01
N SER A 94 -10.74 -16.19 5.90
CA SER A 94 -10.02 -16.30 4.63
C SER A 94 -10.57 -15.36 3.56
N VAL A 95 -9.71 -14.96 2.65
CA VAL A 95 -10.00 -14.15 1.46
C VAL A 95 -9.92 -15.06 0.22
N PRO A 96 -10.85 -14.95 -0.74
CA PRO A 96 -10.77 -15.67 -2.01
C PRO A 96 -9.46 -15.39 -2.75
N ALA A 97 -8.83 -16.43 -3.31
CA ALA A 97 -7.57 -16.29 -4.04
C ALA A 97 -7.70 -15.34 -5.22
N GLU A 98 -8.86 -15.33 -5.88
CA GLU A 98 -9.15 -14.46 -7.01
C GLU A 98 -9.08 -12.97 -6.63
N PHE A 99 -9.38 -12.60 -5.37
CA PHE A 99 -9.25 -11.21 -4.93
C PHE A 99 -7.78 -10.80 -4.76
N ILE A 100 -6.93 -11.75 -4.41
CA ILE A 100 -5.50 -11.50 -4.29
C ILE A 100 -4.86 -11.45 -5.67
N GLU A 101 -5.23 -12.37 -6.56
CA GLU A 101 -4.83 -12.36 -7.98
C GLU A 101 -5.17 -11.03 -8.66
N GLU A 102 -6.36 -10.47 -8.41
CA GLU A 102 -6.73 -9.14 -8.94
C GLU A 102 -5.83 -8.00 -8.44
N LEU A 103 -5.49 -7.99 -7.14
CA LEU A 103 -4.59 -6.97 -6.60
C LEU A 103 -3.15 -7.16 -7.07
N ASP A 104 -2.77 -8.41 -7.28
CA ASP A 104 -1.50 -8.82 -7.84
C ASP A 104 -1.38 -8.34 -9.30
N ASP A 105 -2.41 -8.52 -10.14
CA ASP A 105 -2.47 -7.98 -11.51
C ASP A 105 -2.46 -6.44 -11.54
N MET A 106 -3.15 -5.78 -10.59
CA MET A 106 -3.13 -4.32 -10.46
C MET A 106 -1.75 -3.79 -10.07
N GLU A 107 -1.01 -4.51 -9.22
CA GLU A 107 0.37 -4.15 -8.86
C GLU A 107 1.32 -4.39 -10.03
N ASP A 108 1.14 -5.47 -10.80
CA ASP A 108 1.91 -5.75 -12.01
C ASP A 108 1.70 -4.62 -13.04
N PHE A 109 0.46 -4.13 -13.23
CA PHE A 109 0.18 -2.92 -14.02
C PHE A 109 0.93 -1.68 -13.52
N VAL A 110 0.94 -1.44 -12.19
CA VAL A 110 1.63 -0.30 -11.60
C VAL A 110 3.14 -0.41 -11.81
N ALA A 111 3.72 -1.60 -11.64
CA ALA A 111 5.14 -1.86 -11.82
C ALA A 111 5.56 -1.62 -13.29
N ASP A 112 4.83 -2.19 -14.25
CA ASP A 112 5.06 -2.00 -15.69
C ASP A 112 5.00 -0.51 -16.08
N GLU A 113 4.02 0.22 -15.55
CA GLU A 113 3.87 1.65 -15.82
C GLU A 113 5.00 2.48 -15.18
N VAL A 114 5.49 2.09 -14.00
CA VAL A 114 6.68 2.71 -13.37
C VAL A 114 7.91 2.52 -14.26
N GLU A 115 8.18 1.29 -14.69
CA GLU A 115 9.32 0.99 -15.57
C GLU A 115 9.23 1.75 -16.89
N ARG A 116 8.05 1.80 -17.50
CA ARG A 116 7.80 2.56 -18.73
C ARG A 116 8.08 4.04 -18.54
N LEU A 117 7.60 4.65 -17.44
CA LEU A 117 7.79 6.08 -17.17
C LEU A 117 9.26 6.43 -16.90
N ILE A 118 10.00 5.56 -16.21
CA ILE A 118 11.44 5.75 -15.98
C ILE A 118 12.21 5.55 -17.30
N GLY A 119 11.94 4.47 -18.02
CA GLY A 119 12.64 4.11 -19.26
C GLY A 119 12.40 5.07 -20.42
N THR A 120 11.32 5.86 -20.38
CA THR A 120 11.01 6.92 -21.36
C THR A 120 11.38 8.31 -20.88
N SER A 121 11.98 8.45 -19.70
CA SER A 121 12.44 9.75 -19.22
C SER A 121 13.68 10.21 -19.99
N ASP A 122 13.65 11.45 -20.48
CA ASP A 122 14.79 12.04 -21.19
C ASP A 122 15.96 12.29 -20.25
N ASP A 123 17.20 12.29 -20.76
CA ASP A 123 18.44 12.67 -20.04
C ASP A 123 18.56 14.19 -19.77
N LEU A 124 17.43 14.88 -19.67
CA LEU A 124 17.38 16.30 -19.36
C LEU A 124 17.68 16.57 -17.87
N ASP A 125 18.12 17.81 -17.61
CA ASP A 125 18.35 18.31 -16.25
C ASP A 125 17.09 18.22 -15.37
N VAL A 126 15.91 18.31 -15.98
CA VAL A 126 14.59 18.16 -15.34
C VAL A 126 13.76 17.13 -16.10
N VAL A 127 13.37 16.06 -15.42
CA VAL A 127 12.45 15.03 -15.95
C VAL A 127 11.01 15.48 -15.73
N THR A 128 10.20 15.43 -16.79
CA THR A 128 8.76 15.74 -16.70
C THR A 128 7.94 14.47 -16.86
N LEU A 129 7.13 14.14 -15.85
CA LEU A 129 6.18 13.03 -15.89
C LEU A 129 4.75 13.57 -16.02
N ASN A 130 3.93 12.89 -16.84
CA ASN A 130 2.55 13.26 -17.09
C ASN A 130 1.59 12.20 -16.54
N ALA A 131 0.73 12.60 -15.61
CA ALA A 131 -0.36 11.82 -15.11
C ALA A 131 -1.61 12.01 -15.99
N VAL A 132 -2.39 10.94 -16.13
CA VAL A 132 -3.62 10.96 -16.94
C VAL A 132 -4.67 11.91 -16.33
N ILE A 133 -5.38 12.67 -17.16
CA ILE A 133 -6.21 13.79 -16.67
C ILE A 133 -7.45 13.35 -15.89
N ASP A 134 -8.07 12.24 -16.30
CA ASP A 134 -9.30 11.68 -15.75
C ASP A 134 -9.47 10.19 -16.10
N GLN A 135 -10.56 9.59 -15.58
CA GLN A 135 -10.88 8.18 -15.78
C GLN A 135 -11.21 7.83 -17.23
N GLU A 136 -11.86 8.73 -17.97
CA GLU A 136 -12.26 8.49 -19.37
C GLU A 136 -11.02 8.36 -20.26
N THR A 137 -10.09 9.29 -20.10
CA THR A 137 -8.79 9.25 -20.80
C THR A 137 -8.02 8.00 -20.41
N PHE A 138 -8.01 7.62 -19.13
CA PHE A 138 -7.33 6.42 -18.66
C PHE A 138 -7.88 5.14 -19.31
N THR A 139 -9.20 4.98 -19.34
CA THR A 139 -9.83 3.81 -19.96
C THR A 139 -9.61 3.78 -21.48
N SER A 140 -9.49 4.95 -22.13
CA SER A 140 -9.14 5.03 -23.55
C SER A 140 -7.68 4.63 -23.82
N ASP A 141 -6.74 5.12 -23.00
CA ASP A 141 -5.31 4.92 -23.18
C ASP A 141 -4.86 3.52 -22.73
N TYR A 142 -5.56 2.94 -21.74
CA TYR A 142 -5.30 1.62 -21.16
C TYR A 142 -6.54 0.71 -21.24
N PRO A 143 -6.97 0.32 -22.46
CA PRO A 143 -8.21 -0.46 -22.64
C PRO A 143 -8.15 -1.87 -22.00
N HIS A 144 -6.95 -2.36 -21.67
CA HIS A 144 -6.73 -3.65 -21.05
C HIS A 144 -6.54 -3.57 -19.52
N ALA A 145 -6.47 -2.36 -18.94
CA ALA A 145 -6.38 -2.18 -17.50
C ALA A 145 -7.77 -2.33 -16.88
N CYS A 146 -8.20 -3.58 -16.71
CA CYS A 146 -9.49 -3.96 -16.15
C CYS A 146 -9.40 -5.21 -15.28
N THR A 147 -10.33 -5.36 -14.34
CA THR A 147 -10.43 -6.57 -13.51
C THR A 147 -10.75 -7.78 -14.36
N GLN A 148 -10.17 -8.93 -14.03
CA GLN A 148 -10.46 -10.21 -14.70
C GLN A 148 -11.86 -10.73 -14.31
N LEU A 149 -12.27 -10.52 -13.06
CA LEU A 149 -13.52 -11.02 -12.49
C LEU A 149 -14.76 -10.40 -13.12
N HIS A 150 -14.74 -9.08 -13.33
CA HIS A 150 -15.93 -8.32 -13.73
C HIS A 150 -15.71 -7.41 -14.93
N GLU A 151 -14.52 -7.42 -15.53
CA GLU A 151 -14.14 -6.56 -16.66
C GLU A 151 -14.33 -5.06 -16.36
N TYR A 152 -14.23 -4.67 -15.07
CA TYR A 152 -14.34 -3.28 -14.67
C TYR A 152 -13.02 -2.56 -14.88
N PRO A 153 -13.00 -1.39 -15.54
CA PRO A 153 -11.78 -0.62 -15.70
C PRO A 153 -11.12 -0.34 -14.36
N TYR A 154 -9.80 -0.48 -14.30
CA TYR A 154 -9.02 -0.04 -13.15
C TYR A 154 -9.23 1.45 -12.89
N PRO A 155 -9.16 1.89 -11.63
CA PRO A 155 -9.24 3.30 -11.31
C PRO A 155 -7.97 3.99 -11.80
N VAL A 156 -8.13 5.17 -12.43
CA VAL A 156 -7.01 6.03 -12.87
C VAL A 156 -5.99 6.32 -11.75
N ARG A 157 -6.39 6.16 -10.49
CA ARG A 157 -5.50 6.24 -9.35
C ARG A 157 -4.31 5.29 -9.44
N LEU A 158 -4.43 4.10 -10.05
CA LEU A 158 -3.28 3.21 -10.21
C LEU A 158 -2.18 3.88 -11.04
N GLN A 159 -2.54 4.60 -12.10
CA GLN A 159 -1.58 5.40 -12.87
C GLN A 159 -0.96 6.53 -12.04
N TYR A 160 -1.74 7.13 -11.13
CA TYR A 160 -1.20 8.16 -10.22
C TYR A 160 -0.21 7.60 -9.20
N VAL A 161 -0.43 6.36 -8.73
CA VAL A 161 0.52 5.62 -7.90
C VAL A 161 1.79 5.36 -8.71
N ALA A 162 1.67 4.84 -9.93
CA ALA A 162 2.81 4.57 -10.79
C ALA A 162 3.65 5.84 -11.08
N VAL A 163 3.00 6.94 -11.45
CA VAL A 163 3.68 8.24 -11.66
C VAL A 163 4.38 8.72 -10.39
N GLY A 164 3.75 8.57 -9.23
CA GLY A 164 4.35 8.97 -7.96
C GLY A 164 5.57 8.13 -7.59
N ARG A 165 5.50 6.80 -7.78
CA ARG A 165 6.60 5.86 -7.54
C ARG A 165 7.76 6.08 -8.51
N ALA A 166 7.46 6.28 -9.80
CA ALA A 166 8.47 6.65 -10.80
C ALA A 166 9.16 7.97 -10.46
N ALA A 167 8.40 8.98 -10.03
CA ALA A 167 8.96 10.26 -9.60
C ALA A 167 9.89 10.11 -8.38
N ALA A 168 9.53 9.26 -7.42
CA ALA A 168 10.34 8.99 -6.25
C ALA A 168 11.65 8.25 -6.59
N GLU A 169 11.58 7.27 -7.49
CA GLU A 169 12.75 6.54 -8.00
C GLU A 169 13.73 7.48 -8.73
N LEU A 170 13.23 8.29 -9.67
CA LEU A 170 14.06 9.25 -10.39
C LEU A 170 14.73 10.27 -9.46
N ARG A 171 14.03 10.73 -8.41
CA ARG A 171 14.62 11.60 -7.38
C ARG A 171 15.70 10.89 -6.56
N ARG A 172 15.51 9.62 -6.21
CA ARG A 172 16.56 8.78 -5.57
C ARG A 172 17.79 8.64 -6.47
N GLN A 173 17.61 8.64 -7.79
CA GLN A 173 18.70 8.68 -8.78
C GLN A 173 19.33 10.07 -8.95
N GLY A 174 18.91 11.07 -8.16
CA GLY A 174 19.46 12.43 -8.18
C GLY A 174 18.90 13.32 -9.29
N ARG A 175 17.81 12.92 -9.95
CA ARG A 175 17.15 13.72 -11.00
C ARG A 175 16.18 14.74 -10.38
N ASP A 176 16.08 15.92 -10.99
CA ASP A 176 14.96 16.83 -10.71
C ASP A 176 13.73 16.34 -11.48
N VAL A 177 12.57 16.33 -10.80
CA VAL A 177 11.36 15.71 -11.35
C VAL A 177 10.15 16.58 -11.11
N GLU A 178 9.47 16.90 -12.20
CA GLU A 178 8.21 17.61 -12.22
C GLU A 178 7.08 16.69 -12.68
N VAL A 179 5.97 16.70 -11.94
CA VAL A 179 4.79 15.89 -12.29
C VAL A 179 3.63 16.80 -12.67
N TYR A 180 3.03 16.55 -13.82
CA TYR A 180 1.90 17.28 -14.34
C TYR A 180 0.67 16.40 -14.50
N ARG A 181 -0.50 17.03 -14.46
CA ARG A 181 -1.78 16.43 -14.87
C ARG A 181 -2.51 17.45 -15.73
N GLY A 182 -2.43 17.28 -17.05
CA GLY A 182 -2.71 18.36 -18.00
C GLY A 182 -1.73 19.51 -17.78
N GLU A 183 -2.20 20.75 -17.77
CA GLU A 183 -1.35 21.94 -17.57
C GLU A 183 -0.99 22.23 -16.11
N ARG A 184 -1.47 21.41 -15.15
CA ARG A 184 -1.34 21.69 -13.71
C ARG A 184 -0.30 20.79 -13.06
N ARG A 185 0.53 21.36 -12.18
CA ARG A 185 1.39 20.60 -11.27
C ARG A 185 0.59 19.63 -10.40
N PHE A 186 1.10 18.42 -10.29
CA PHE A 186 0.45 17.29 -9.65
C PHE A 186 1.39 16.54 -8.69
N ASP A 187 2.58 17.08 -8.44
CA ASP A 187 3.67 16.48 -7.65
C ASP A 187 3.21 16.02 -6.27
N LEU A 188 2.52 16.88 -5.53
CA LEU A 188 2.07 16.57 -4.17
C LEU A 188 1.04 15.43 -4.16
N ALA A 189 0.13 15.41 -5.13
CA ALA A 189 -0.88 14.38 -5.21
C ALA A 189 -0.26 13.04 -5.61
N ALA A 190 0.62 13.03 -6.62
CA ALA A 190 1.33 11.83 -7.05
C ALA A 190 2.21 11.26 -5.93
N ALA A 191 3.02 12.09 -5.27
CA ALA A 191 3.84 11.66 -4.13
C ALA A 191 2.99 11.07 -3.00
N ARG A 192 1.85 11.71 -2.68
CA ARG A 192 0.90 11.19 -1.67
C ARG A 192 0.30 9.84 -2.06
N PHE A 193 -0.07 9.67 -3.34
CA PHE A 193 -0.61 8.39 -3.84
C PHE A 193 0.45 7.29 -3.81
N ALA A 194 1.71 7.59 -4.14
CA ALA A 194 2.79 6.61 -4.07
C ALA A 194 2.88 5.97 -2.68
N VAL A 195 2.80 6.78 -1.62
CA VAL A 195 2.93 6.32 -0.23
C VAL A 195 1.61 5.87 0.42
N GLY A 196 0.51 5.76 -0.34
CA GLY A 196 -0.75 5.23 0.18
C GLY A 196 -1.47 6.11 1.22
N LEU A 197 -1.33 7.43 1.12
CA LEU A 197 -1.92 8.37 2.10
C LEU A 197 -3.18 9.10 1.59
N GLY A 198 -4.11 9.36 2.51
CA GLY A 198 -5.28 10.21 2.27
C GLY A 198 -4.96 11.69 2.38
N LYS A 199 -5.77 12.58 1.80
CA LYS A 199 -5.50 14.03 1.84
C LYS A 199 -5.51 14.60 3.26
N SER A 200 -6.50 14.25 4.06
CA SER A 200 -6.65 14.76 5.44
C SER A 200 -5.54 14.26 6.34
N GLU A 201 -5.23 12.96 6.26
CA GLU A 201 -4.11 12.33 6.96
C GLU A 201 -2.78 12.95 6.56
N THR A 202 -2.54 13.14 5.26
CA THR A 202 -1.31 13.79 4.76
C THR A 202 -1.16 15.22 5.30
N ALA A 203 -2.25 15.98 5.35
CA ALA A 203 -2.21 17.32 5.92
C ALA A 203 -1.81 17.30 7.40
N CYS A 204 -2.36 16.36 8.17
CA CYS A 204 -2.03 16.13 9.58
C CYS A 204 -0.55 15.79 9.75
N LEU A 205 -0.08 14.75 9.06
CA LEU A 205 1.30 14.27 9.11
C LEU A 205 2.32 15.34 8.70
N LEU A 206 1.99 16.18 7.71
CA LEU A 206 2.87 17.27 7.27
C LEU A 206 2.79 18.52 8.16
N GLY A 207 1.94 18.54 9.19
CA GLY A 207 1.72 19.72 10.04
C GLY A 207 1.13 20.92 9.27
N VAL A 208 0.33 20.66 8.23
CA VAL A 208 -0.29 21.68 7.38
C VAL A 208 -1.79 21.71 7.63
N ASN A 209 -2.38 22.90 7.67
CA ASN A 209 -3.83 23.03 7.74
C ASN A 209 -4.51 22.31 6.55
N GLU A 210 -5.47 21.42 6.84
CA GLU A 210 -6.15 20.59 5.86
C GLU A 210 -6.72 21.37 4.67
N LYS A 211 -7.47 22.47 4.92
CA LYS A 211 -8.03 23.30 3.85
C LYS A 211 -6.94 23.90 2.97
N SER A 212 -5.82 24.28 3.57
CA SER A 212 -4.66 24.83 2.84
C SER A 212 -3.98 23.76 2.01
N TYR A 213 -3.81 22.55 2.55
CA TYR A 213 -3.27 21.41 1.81
C TYR A 213 -4.12 21.09 0.57
N PHE A 214 -5.44 21.00 0.75
CA PHE A 214 -6.39 20.71 -0.33
C PHE A 214 -6.35 21.80 -1.40
N ALA A 215 -6.27 23.06 -0.99
CA ALA A 215 -6.17 24.18 -1.91
C ALA A 215 -4.84 24.16 -2.70
N ASN A 216 -3.72 23.79 -2.06
CA ASN A 216 -2.42 23.69 -2.70
C ASN A 216 -2.42 22.58 -3.77
N GLU A 217 -2.85 21.36 -3.44
CA GLU A 217 -2.96 20.28 -4.44
C GLU A 217 -3.88 20.69 -5.59
N ARG A 218 -5.04 21.31 -5.29
CA ARG A 218 -6.00 21.72 -6.32
C ARG A 218 -5.45 22.80 -7.26
N LYS A 219 -4.64 23.72 -6.74
CA LYS A 219 -4.03 24.82 -7.51
C LYS A 219 -2.71 24.43 -8.17
N GLY A 220 -2.17 23.25 -7.90
CA GLY A 220 -0.83 22.86 -8.36
C GLY A 220 0.28 23.69 -7.72
N VAL A 221 0.13 24.07 -6.45
CA VAL A 221 1.18 24.80 -5.73
C VAL A 221 2.25 23.80 -5.28
N VAL A 222 3.46 23.95 -5.78
CA VAL A 222 4.62 23.16 -5.34
C VAL A 222 5.03 23.58 -3.93
N ARG A 223 5.17 22.60 -3.04
CA ARG A 223 5.61 22.80 -1.66
C ARG A 223 6.82 21.91 -1.42
N GLN A 224 8.02 22.41 -1.72
CA GLN A 224 9.23 21.58 -1.71
C GLN A 224 9.45 20.85 -0.38
N ALA A 225 9.24 21.52 0.75
CA ALA A 225 9.34 20.87 2.07
C ALA A 225 8.38 19.67 2.22
N SER A 226 7.15 19.80 1.72
CA SER A 226 6.16 18.72 1.77
C SER A 226 6.49 17.58 0.79
N LEU A 227 7.06 17.90 -0.38
CA LEU A 227 7.56 16.89 -1.30
C LEU A 227 8.75 16.13 -0.72
N ASN A 228 9.68 16.83 -0.07
CA ASN A 228 10.83 16.19 0.59
C ASN A 228 10.37 15.28 1.73
N ASP A 229 9.39 15.70 2.52
CA ASP A 229 8.81 14.86 3.59
C ASP A 229 8.14 13.60 3.03
N LEU A 230 7.39 13.71 1.93
CA LEU A 230 6.78 12.56 1.26
C LEU A 230 7.82 11.66 0.57
N GLN A 231 8.91 12.24 0.05
CA GLN A 231 10.05 11.48 -0.49
C GLN A 231 10.72 10.66 0.61
N LYS A 232 11.02 11.26 1.78
CA LYS A 232 11.59 10.55 2.92
C LYS A 232 10.70 9.38 3.38
N LEU A 233 9.38 9.56 3.33
CA LEU A 233 8.44 8.49 3.63
C LEU A 233 8.48 7.37 2.58
N ASP A 234 8.55 7.70 1.29
CA ASP A 234 8.71 6.69 0.24
C ASP A 234 10.05 5.94 0.35
N ASP A 235 11.13 6.66 0.66
CA ASP A 235 12.46 6.08 0.92
C ASP A 235 12.39 5.11 2.11
N PHE A 236 11.72 5.50 3.20
CA PHE A 236 11.46 4.60 4.33
C PHE A 236 10.67 3.35 3.93
N ILE A 237 9.62 3.48 3.11
CA ILE A 237 8.84 2.33 2.62
C ILE A 237 9.72 1.40 1.78
N ALA A 238 10.57 1.95 0.91
CA ALA A 238 11.48 1.16 0.07
C ALA A 238 12.52 0.42 0.92
N ASP A 239 13.11 1.08 1.91
CA ASP A 239 14.05 0.47 2.85
C ASP A 239 13.37 -0.60 3.71
N ALA A 240 12.19 -0.31 4.24
CA ALA A 240 11.39 -1.26 5.02
C ALA A 240 11.00 -2.47 4.17
N ALA A 241 10.58 -2.27 2.93
CA ALA A 241 10.23 -3.36 2.02
C ALA A 241 11.40 -4.32 1.80
N ASN A 242 12.64 -3.83 1.76
CA ASN A 242 13.84 -4.66 1.68
C ASN A 242 14.22 -5.31 3.03
N GLY A 243 13.87 -4.67 4.15
CA GLY A 243 14.21 -5.12 5.50
C GLY A 243 13.22 -6.09 6.17
N LEU A 244 12.01 -6.27 5.64
CA LEU A 244 11.00 -7.18 6.21
C LEU A 244 11.48 -8.65 6.28
N ASP A 245 11.16 -9.32 7.40
CA ASP A 245 11.45 -10.74 7.59
C ASP A 245 10.58 -11.59 6.66
N VAL A 246 11.25 -12.48 5.91
CA VAL A 246 10.60 -13.42 5.00
C VAL A 246 11.08 -14.82 5.32
N LYS A 247 10.14 -15.69 5.64
CA LYS A 247 10.40 -17.10 5.91
C LYS A 247 9.73 -17.95 4.84
N ASP A 248 10.45 -18.96 4.37
CA ASP A 248 9.83 -20.04 3.61
C ASP A 248 9.12 -20.95 4.60
N GLU A 249 7.81 -21.04 4.46
CA GLU A 249 6.97 -22.00 5.16
C GLU A 249 6.39 -22.89 4.05
N ASN A 250 6.70 -24.19 4.04
CA ASN A 250 6.16 -25.16 3.07
C ASN A 250 6.12 -24.70 1.59
N GLY A 251 7.14 -23.96 1.12
CA GLY A 251 7.22 -23.47 -0.27
C GLY A 251 6.41 -22.19 -0.57
N VAL A 252 5.91 -21.50 0.47
CA VAL A 252 5.33 -20.15 0.38
C VAL A 252 6.20 -19.20 1.19
N SER A 253 6.50 -18.04 0.60
CA SER A 253 7.19 -16.97 1.29
C SER A 253 6.20 -16.18 2.16
N VAL A 254 6.40 -16.19 3.48
CA VAL A 254 5.58 -15.45 4.45
C VAL A 254 6.33 -14.21 4.90
N ILE A 255 5.74 -13.04 4.63
CA ILE A 255 6.19 -11.73 5.09
C ILE A 255 5.51 -11.43 6.43
N TRP A 256 6.28 -11.17 7.48
CA TRP A 256 5.75 -10.82 8.79
C TRP A 256 5.74 -9.31 9.00
N VAL A 257 4.57 -8.76 9.36
CA VAL A 257 4.34 -7.31 9.46
C VAL A 257 3.82 -6.95 10.84
N CYS A 258 4.49 -6.02 11.52
CA CYS A 258 3.99 -5.44 12.77
C CYS A 258 2.73 -4.60 12.50
N ASP A 259 1.64 -4.85 13.24
CA ASP A 259 0.42 -4.02 13.19
C ASP A 259 0.24 -3.15 14.44
N ASP A 260 1.11 -3.29 15.44
CA ASP A 260 1.08 -2.46 16.65
C ASP A 260 1.88 -1.17 16.48
N HIS A 261 1.25 -0.04 16.78
CA HIS A 261 1.87 1.27 16.57
C HIS A 261 2.98 1.57 17.59
N GLU A 262 2.84 1.13 18.85
CA GLU A 262 3.86 1.38 19.86
C GLU A 262 5.13 0.58 19.56
N ASP A 263 4.99 -0.66 19.12
CA ASP A 263 6.11 -1.50 18.72
C ASP A 263 6.77 -1.02 17.43
N PHE A 264 5.98 -0.49 16.49
CA PHE A 264 6.51 0.24 15.34
C PHE A 264 7.39 1.42 15.76
N GLU A 265 6.92 2.29 16.66
CA GLU A 265 7.68 3.44 17.13
C GLU A 265 8.97 3.04 17.86
N LYS A 266 8.91 1.96 18.68
CA LYS A 266 10.10 1.41 19.35
C LYS A 266 11.13 0.87 18.35
N ALA A 267 10.67 0.17 17.31
CA ALA A 267 11.54 -0.41 16.28
C ALA A 267 12.11 0.66 15.34
N HIS A 268 11.35 1.73 15.09
CA HIS A 268 11.69 2.79 14.14
C HIS A 268 11.63 4.19 14.78
N PRO A 269 12.48 4.50 15.78
CA PRO A 269 12.41 5.77 16.52
C PRO A 269 12.75 7.02 15.69
N LYS A 270 13.21 6.83 14.45
CA LYS A 270 13.51 7.91 13.48
C LYS A 270 12.46 8.03 12.37
N ALA A 271 11.45 7.17 12.35
CA ALA A 271 10.37 7.19 11.36
C ALA A 271 9.29 8.20 11.78
N PHE A 272 9.58 9.48 11.58
CA PHE A 272 8.63 10.57 11.88
C PHE A 272 8.77 11.73 10.89
N PHE A 273 7.71 12.51 10.78
CA PHE A 273 7.71 13.77 10.03
C PHE A 273 8.36 14.86 10.89
N GLU A 274 9.60 15.25 10.56
CA GLU A 274 10.38 16.24 11.34
C GLU A 274 9.61 17.55 11.65
N ARG A 275 8.73 17.97 10.73
CA ARG A 275 8.01 19.24 10.82
C ARG A 275 6.82 19.21 11.77
N SER A 276 6.11 18.09 11.86
CA SER A 276 4.95 17.93 12.76
C SER A 276 5.35 17.23 14.06
N GLY A 277 6.44 16.46 14.05
CA GLY A 277 6.81 15.54 15.12
C GLY A 277 6.00 14.24 15.11
N GLU A 278 5.06 14.07 14.17
CA GLU A 278 4.19 12.90 14.11
C GLU A 278 4.95 11.69 13.58
N PRO A 279 4.85 10.50 14.23
CA PRO A 279 5.43 9.27 13.73
C PRO A 279 4.81 8.89 12.39
N TYR A 280 5.54 8.14 11.58
CA TYR A 280 4.96 7.50 10.41
C TYR A 280 3.87 6.51 10.84
N PRO A 281 2.75 6.40 10.11
CA PRO A 281 1.74 5.41 10.45
C PRO A 281 2.31 3.98 10.35
N VAL A 282 1.95 3.07 11.26
CA VAL A 282 2.30 1.64 11.15
C VAL A 282 1.87 1.02 9.81
N ARG A 283 0.81 1.59 9.19
CA ARG A 283 0.36 1.27 7.82
C ARG A 283 1.47 1.33 6.76
N MET A 284 2.56 2.06 7.00
CA MET A 284 3.69 2.12 6.06
C MET A 284 4.44 0.79 5.96
N LEU A 285 4.45 -0.04 7.01
CA LEU A 285 4.96 -1.42 6.93
C LEU A 285 4.05 -2.31 6.08
N TRP A 286 2.74 -2.08 6.11
CA TRP A 286 1.78 -2.79 5.25
C TRP A 286 1.94 -2.41 3.77
N VAL A 287 2.18 -1.14 3.48
CA VAL A 287 2.55 -0.67 2.13
C VAL A 287 3.86 -1.32 1.68
N ALA A 288 4.87 -1.34 2.55
CA ALA A 288 6.15 -1.98 2.28
C ALA A 288 6.01 -3.48 1.99
N ALA A 289 5.19 -4.20 2.77
CA ALA A 289 4.91 -5.61 2.55
C ALA A 289 4.21 -5.87 1.21
N GLY A 290 3.20 -5.06 0.86
CA GLY A 290 2.52 -5.16 -0.44
C GLY A 290 3.43 -4.84 -1.64
N ARG A 291 4.41 -3.95 -1.49
CA ARG A 291 5.43 -3.75 -2.54
C ARG A 291 6.41 -4.93 -2.63
N ARG A 292 6.76 -5.53 -1.49
CA ARG A 292 7.66 -6.69 -1.43
C ARG A 292 7.03 -7.94 -2.05
N THR A 293 5.71 -8.10 -2.03
CA THR A 293 5.05 -9.27 -2.64
C THR A 293 5.31 -9.37 -4.13
N SER A 294 5.27 -8.26 -4.87
CA SER A 294 5.53 -8.25 -6.32
C SER A 294 6.96 -8.73 -6.61
N ALA A 295 7.96 -8.17 -5.94
CA ALA A 295 9.37 -8.58 -6.10
C ALA A 295 9.63 -10.07 -5.78
N LEU A 296 8.92 -10.64 -4.81
CA LEU A 296 9.02 -12.07 -4.48
C LEU A 296 8.27 -12.97 -5.49
N ARG A 297 7.14 -12.49 -6.03
CA ARG A 297 6.35 -13.20 -7.05
C ARG A 297 7.10 -13.31 -8.38
N GLU A 298 7.88 -12.29 -8.78
CA GLU A 298 8.77 -12.37 -9.94
C GLU A 298 9.77 -13.54 -9.84
N GLY A 299 10.15 -13.92 -8.61
CA GLY A 299 10.96 -15.10 -8.33
C GLY A 299 10.21 -16.44 -8.45
N GLY A 300 8.93 -16.43 -8.80
CA GLY A 300 8.07 -17.61 -8.95
C GLY A 300 7.53 -18.17 -7.63
N GLN A 301 7.63 -17.42 -6.52
CA GLN A 301 7.16 -17.87 -5.21
C GLN A 301 5.73 -17.40 -4.95
N ALA A 302 4.92 -18.26 -4.35
CA ALA A 302 3.67 -17.83 -3.73
C ALA A 302 4.01 -17.02 -2.47
N VAL A 303 3.30 -15.89 -2.25
CA VAL A 303 3.63 -14.96 -1.17
C VAL A 303 2.41 -14.67 -0.30
N ARG A 304 2.63 -14.73 1.02
CA ARG A 304 1.66 -14.45 2.07
C ARG A 304 2.14 -13.34 2.99
N ILE A 305 1.20 -12.64 3.61
CA ILE A 305 1.46 -11.61 4.59
C ILE A 305 0.74 -11.95 5.89
N ALA A 306 1.50 -12.04 6.98
CA ALA A 306 0.99 -12.30 8.32
C ALA A 306 1.19 -11.07 9.23
N ALA A 307 0.17 -10.74 10.01
CA ALA A 307 0.27 -9.73 11.06
C ALA A 307 0.97 -10.31 12.29
N VAL A 308 1.87 -9.52 12.90
CA VAL A 308 2.41 -9.74 14.24
C VAL A 308 1.90 -8.60 15.11
N GLY A 309 1.33 -8.95 16.26
CA GLY A 309 0.89 -8.00 17.28
C GLY A 309 1.37 -8.40 18.66
#